data_AF-A0A2T0LAL6-F1
#
_entry.id   AF-A0A2T0LAL6-F1
#
_cell.length_a   1.000
_cell.length_b   1.000
_cell.length_c   1.000
_cell.angle_alpha   90.00
_cell.angle_beta   90.00
_cell.angle_gamma   90.00
#
_symmetry.space_group_name_H-M   'P 1'
#
loop_
_entity.id
_entity.type
_entity.pdbx_description
1 polymer ?
#
loop_
_entity_poly.entity_id
_entity_poly.type
_entity_poly.pdbx_seq_one_letter_code
_entity_poly.pdbx_strand_id
1 'polypeptide(L)' 'MRVTLWFETEKRFNVDPYDPHGSDRDCSDFKTQEEAQEFYEAAGGPEKDPHRLDPDKDNVACESLP' A
#
# COMPACT_ATOMS: atom_id res chain seq x y z
N MET A 1 21.59 35.08 -7.13
CA MET A 1 20.82 34.44 -6.04
C MET A 1 20.34 33.08 -6.50
N ARG A 2 20.80 32.00 -5.85
CA ARG A 2 20.28 30.64 -6.06
C ARG A 2 18.87 30.59 -5.49
N VAL A 3 17.87 30.51 -6.35
CA VAL A 3 16.49 30.25 -5.95
C VAL A 3 16.42 28.77 -5.63
N THR A 4 16.58 28.42 -4.36
CA THR A 4 16.20 27.10 -3.82
C THR A 4 14.68 27.03 -3.79
N LEU A 5 14.07 26.92 -4.97
CA LEU A 5 12.68 26.53 -5.11
C LEU A 5 12.69 25.30 -6.01
N TRP A 6 12.85 24.16 -5.35
CA TRP A 6 12.46 22.87 -5.88
C TRP A 6 10.94 22.93 -6.05
N PHE A 7 10.52 23.34 -7.24
CA PHE A 7 9.16 23.22 -7.72
C PHE A 7 8.73 21.74 -7.69
N GLU A 8 7.52 21.50 -7.17
CA GLU A 8 6.74 20.26 -7.22
C GLU A 8 7.25 19.01 -6.46
N THR A 9 7.33 19.06 -5.13
CA THR A 9 6.99 17.86 -4.32
C THR A 9 5.50 17.81 -3.95
N GLU A 10 4.67 18.65 -4.57
CA GLU A 10 3.20 18.56 -4.52
C GLU A 10 2.66 17.45 -5.45
N LYS A 11 3.25 16.25 -5.42
CA LYS A 11 2.72 15.13 -6.21
C LYS A 11 2.92 13.72 -5.67
N ARG A 12 2.86 13.53 -4.34
CA ARG A 12 2.57 12.21 -3.73
C ARG A 12 2.28 12.26 -2.22
N PHE A 13 1.58 13.30 -1.76
CA PHE A 13 1.11 13.37 -0.38
C PHE A 13 -0.35 12.90 -0.31
N ASN A 14 -0.58 11.62 -0.62
CA ASN A 14 -1.80 10.82 -0.40
C ASN A 14 -1.47 9.38 -0.85
N VAL A 15 -0.48 8.74 -0.23
CA VAL A 15 -0.11 7.35 -0.52
C VAL A 15 -0.31 6.62 0.79
N ASP A 16 -1.41 5.89 0.86
CA ASP A 16 -1.94 5.10 1.98
C ASP A 16 -1.94 5.75 3.39
N PRO A 17 -3.11 5.90 4.04
CA PRO A 17 -3.17 6.28 5.45
C PRO A 17 -2.64 5.19 6.40
N TYR A 18 -2.18 4.05 5.87
CA TYR A 18 -1.79 2.88 6.62
C TYR A 18 -0.27 2.79 6.80
N ASP A 19 0.15 2.38 8.00
CA ASP A 19 1.55 2.02 8.27
C ASP A 19 1.79 0.55 7.87
N PRO A 20 2.59 0.26 6.82
CA PRO A 20 2.87 -1.10 6.33
C PRO A 20 3.71 -1.95 7.29
N HIS A 21 4.20 -1.38 8.39
CA HIS A 21 4.88 -2.10 9.47
C HIS A 21 4.12 -1.98 10.79
N GLY A 22 2.91 -1.44 10.75
CA GLY A 22 2.06 -1.14 11.89
C GLY A 22 1.19 -2.33 12.30
N SER A 23 -0.04 -2.02 12.68
CA SER A 23 -1.05 -3.01 13.06
C SER A 23 -1.40 -3.91 11.89
N ASP A 24 -1.87 -5.12 12.21
CA ASP A 24 -2.41 -6.03 11.20
C ASP A 24 -3.57 -5.40 10.43
N ARG A 25 -3.71 -5.78 9.16
CA ARG A 25 -4.72 -5.26 8.23
C ARG A 25 -5.35 -6.41 7.49
N ASP A 26 -6.67 -6.34 7.37
CA ASP A 26 -7.46 -7.33 6.64
C ASP A 26 -8.02 -6.73 5.35
N CYS A 27 -8.43 -7.56 4.40
CA CYS A 27 -9.07 -7.09 3.16
C CYS A 27 -10.31 -6.19 3.42
N SER A 28 -11.00 -6.35 4.56
CA SER A 28 -12.13 -5.49 4.92
C SER A 28 -11.76 -4.06 5.30
N ASP A 29 -10.47 -3.77 5.52
CA ASP A 29 -9.97 -2.43 5.83
C ASP A 29 -9.84 -1.56 4.57
N PHE A 30 -9.81 -2.18 3.38
CA PHE A 30 -9.61 -1.50 2.10
C PHE A 30 -10.91 -1.36 1.33
N LYS A 31 -11.03 -0.30 0.53
CA LYS A 31 -12.23 -0.07 -0.29
C LYS A 31 -12.15 -0.74 -1.66
N THR A 32 -10.95 -0.88 -2.19
CA THR A 32 -10.68 -1.45 -3.52
C THR A 32 -9.51 -2.42 -3.47
N GLN A 33 -9.45 -3.31 -4.46
CA GLN A 33 -8.32 -4.20 -4.65
C GLN A 33 -7.02 -3.41 -4.87
N GLU A 34 -7.08 -2.30 -5.61
CA GLU A 34 -5.94 -1.41 -5.87
C GLU A 34 -5.33 -0.85 -4.57
N GLU A 35 -6.16 -0.37 -3.63
CA GLU A 35 -5.70 0.15 -2.32
C GLU A 35 -5.05 -0.97 -1.49
N ALA A 36 -5.64 -2.17 -1.49
CA ALA A 36 -5.08 -3.31 -0.79
C ALA A 36 -3.74 -3.76 -1.41
N GLN A 37 -3.61 -3.71 -2.74
CA GLN A 37 -2.40 -4.07 -3.46
C GLN A 37 -1.24 -3.10 -3.15
N GLU A 38 -1.50 -1.79 -3.17
CA GLU A 38 -0.48 -0.78 -2.84
C GLU A 38 0.06 -1.00 -1.41
N PHE A 39 -0.84 -1.24 -0.45
CA PHE A 39 -0.45 -1.56 0.92
C PHE A 39 0.32 -2.89 1.04
N TYR A 40 -0.15 -3.95 0.37
CA TYR A 40 0.50 -5.26 0.35
C TYR A 40 1.95 -5.14 -0.13
N GLU A 41 2.19 -4.45 -1.25
CA GLU A 41 3.52 -4.22 -1.79
C GLU A 41 4.39 -3.38 -0.83
N ALA A 42 3.81 -2.34 -0.21
CA ALA A 42 4.50 -1.51 0.77
C ALA A 42 4.88 -2.29 2.05
N ALA A 43 4.07 -3.27 2.47
CA ALA A 43 4.33 -4.15 3.62
C ALA A 43 5.38 -5.25 3.35
N GLY A 44 5.91 -5.30 2.14
CA GLY A 44 6.92 -6.27 1.70
C GLY A 44 6.38 -7.36 0.78
N GLY A 45 5.09 -7.27 0.41
CA GLY A 45 4.45 -8.10 -0.60
C GLY A 45 4.66 -9.60 -0.38
N PRO A 46 4.83 -10.39 -1.46
CA PRO A 46 4.87 -11.86 -1.38
C PRO A 46 6.08 -12.42 -0.64
N GLU A 47 7.13 -11.63 -0.45
CA GLU A 47 8.32 -12.08 0.28
C GLU A 47 8.06 -12.23 1.78
N LYS A 48 7.16 -11.43 2.34
CA LYS A 48 6.88 -11.38 3.78
C LYS A 48 5.42 -11.64 4.12
N ASP A 49 4.51 -11.04 3.36
CA ASP A 49 3.06 -11.01 3.55
C ASP A 49 2.65 -11.04 5.04
N PRO A 50 3.10 -10.04 5.83
CA PRO A 50 2.87 -10.04 7.28
C PRO A 50 1.38 -9.89 7.63
N HIS A 51 0.60 -9.32 6.71
CA HIS A 51 -0.82 -9.05 6.83
C HIS A 51 -1.71 -10.13 6.19
N ARG A 52 -1.11 -11.13 5.55
CA ARG A 52 -1.82 -12.27 4.95
C ARG A 52 -2.92 -11.86 3.96
N LEU A 53 -2.65 -10.79 3.20
CA LEU A 53 -3.61 -10.22 2.24
C LEU A 53 -3.71 -11.03 0.94
N ASP A 54 -2.70 -11.87 0.69
CA ASP A 54 -2.58 -12.78 -0.46
C ASP A 54 -2.40 -14.23 0.05
N PRO A 55 -3.49 -14.87 0.53
CA PRO A 55 -3.41 -16.18 1.17
C PRO A 55 -3.05 -17.33 0.22
N ASP A 56 -3.35 -17.19 -1.07
CA ASP A 56 -3.08 -18.17 -2.13
C ASP A 56 -1.76 -17.92 -2.88
N LYS A 57 -1.13 -16.77 -2.66
CA LYS A 57 0.24 -16.42 -3.05
C LYS A 57 0.44 -16.30 -4.55
N ASP A 58 -0.53 -15.69 -5.21
CA ASP A 58 -0.46 -15.39 -6.64
C ASP A 58 0.09 -13.97 -6.92
N ASN A 59 0.43 -13.25 -5.85
CA ASN A 59 0.89 -11.84 -5.79
C ASN A 59 -0.23 -10.82 -5.99
N VAL A 60 -1.50 -11.22 -5.87
CA VAL A 60 -2.67 -10.35 -5.96
C VAL A 60 -3.37 -10.30 -4.61
N ALA A 61 -3.21 -9.19 -3.90
CA ALA A 61 -3.86 -9.00 -2.61
C ALA A 61 -5.36 -8.78 -2.78
N CYS A 62 -6.15 -9.42 -1.91
CA CYS A 62 -7.57 -9.14 -1.73
C CYS A 62 -8.40 -9.13 -3.03
N GLU A 63 -8.21 -10.11 -3.92
CA GLU A 63 -8.90 -10.24 -5.22
C GLU A 63 -10.44 -10.16 -5.19
N SER A 64 -11.04 -10.37 -4.02
CA SER A 64 -12.49 -10.26 -3.82
C SER A 64 -13.01 -8.82 -3.72
N LEU A 65 -12.12 -7.83 -3.58
CA LEU A 65 -12.48 -6.42 -3.52
C LEU A 65 -12.79 -5.86 -4.92
N PRO A 66 -13.59 -4.78 -5.01
CA PRO A 66 -13.88 -4.09 -6.27
C PRO A 66 -12.64 -3.49 -6.97
#